data_AF-A0A9P5J2W9-F1
#
_entry.id   AF-A0A9P5J2W9-F1
#
_cell.length_a   1.000
_cell.length_b   1.000
_cell.length_c   1.000
_cell.angle_alpha   90.00
_cell.angle_beta   90.00
_cell.angle_gamma   90.00
#
_symmetry.space_group_name_H-M   'P 1'
#
loop_
_entity.id
_entity.type
_entity.pdbx_description
1 polymer ?
#
loop_
_entity_poly.entity_id
_entity_poly.type
_entity_poly.pdbx_seq_one_letter_code
_entity_poly.pdbx_strand_id
1 'polypeptide(L)' 'YECLDVQTHLESCGGCAEPYIFGLLPWEVESLVPGEDCTAQEGVSDVECWRGSCLVRKCKKGWNL' A
#
# COMPACT_ATOMS: atom_id res chain seq x y z
N TYR A 1 4.59 -7.84 24.00
CA TYR A 1 4.01 -6.89 23.04
C TYR A 1 5.07 -6.67 21.98
N GLU A 2 4.75 -6.81 20.69
CA GLU A 2 5.66 -6.41 19.60
C GLU A 2 5.32 -4.98 19.21
N CYS A 3 6.34 -4.14 19.01
CA CYS A 3 6.15 -2.82 18.41
C CYS A 3 5.92 -3.05 16.92
N LEU A 4 4.67 -2.92 16.50
CA LEU A 4 4.29 -3.06 15.10
C LEU A 4 4.59 -1.77 14.35
N ASP A 5 5.32 -1.89 13.24
CA ASP A 5 5.59 -0.76 12.35
C ASP A 5 4.37 -0.46 11.46
N VAL A 6 3.59 0.54 11.88
CA VAL A 6 2.40 1.03 11.19
C VAL A 6 2.68 1.64 9.81
N GLN A 7 3.95 1.86 9.46
CA GLN A 7 4.34 2.42 8.15
C GLN A 7 4.59 1.36 7.09
N THR A 8 4.82 0.10 7.47
CA THR A 8 5.25 -0.96 6.55
C THR A 8 4.40 -2.21 6.62
N HIS A 9 3.69 -2.45 7.74
CA HIS A 9 2.82 -3.61 7.89
C HIS A 9 1.35 -3.29 7.62
N LEU A 10 0.79 -4.05 6.67
CA LEU A 10 -0.61 -3.97 6.24
C LEU A 10 -1.60 -4.09 7.41
N GLU A 11 -1.34 -5.01 8.36
CA GLU A 11 -2.17 -5.21 9.55
C GLU A 11 -2.09 -4.03 10.54
N SER A 12 -1.08 -3.17 10.40
CA SER A 12 -0.79 -2.07 11.34
C SER A 12 -1.29 -0.71 10.84
N CYS A 13 -1.59 -0.55 9.55
CA CYS A 13 -2.07 0.73 9.01
C CYS A 13 -3.60 0.91 9.13
N GLY A 14 -4.36 -0.13 9.50
CA GLY A 14 -5.83 -0.07 9.53
C GLY A 14 -6.48 0.09 8.14
N GLY A 15 -5.71 -0.11 7.07
CA GLY A 15 -6.07 0.15 5.68
C GLY A 15 -5.35 1.36 5.08
N CYS A 16 -5.20 1.39 3.75
CA CYS A 16 -4.55 2.48 3.02
C CYS A 16 -5.52 3.66 2.80
N ALA A 17 -6.17 4.14 3.86
CA ALA A 17 -7.34 5.02 3.74
C ALA A 17 -6.99 6.48 3.36
N GLU A 18 -5.88 7.02 3.87
CA GLU A 18 -5.50 8.41 3.64
C GLU A 18 -3.98 8.53 3.38
N PRO A 19 -3.56 9.04 2.21
CA PRO A 19 -2.16 9.14 1.86
C PRO A 19 -1.45 10.24 2.64
N TYR A 20 -0.27 9.91 3.16
CA TYR A 20 0.63 10.85 3.81
C TYR A 20 1.47 11.59 2.77
N ILE A 21 0.97 12.77 2.36
CA ILE A 21 1.54 13.58 1.27
C ILE A 21 2.68 14.51 1.69
N PHE A 22 2.99 14.62 2.99
CA PHE A 22 4.01 15.54 3.46
C PHE A 22 5.42 15.13 2.95
N GLY A 23 6.08 16.05 2.26
CA GLY A 23 7.41 15.83 1.68
C GLY A 23 7.44 15.08 0.35
N LEU A 24 6.31 14.91 -0.34
CA LEU A 24 6.24 14.35 -1.69
C LEU A 24 6.18 15.45 -2.75
N LEU A 25 6.71 15.13 -3.94
CA LEU A 25 6.54 15.96 -5.13
C LEU A 25 5.13 15.79 -5.73
N PRO A 26 4.62 16.77 -6.50
CA PRO A 26 3.26 16.70 -7.05
C PRO A 26 2.96 15.43 -7.87
N TRP A 27 3.93 14.94 -8.64
CA TRP A 27 3.79 13.71 -9.43
C TRP A 27 3.77 12.42 -8.59
N GLU A 28 4.38 12.45 -7.41
CA GLU A 28 4.32 11.34 -6.46
C GLU A 28 2.94 11.29 -5.80
N VAL A 29 2.35 12.45 -5.49
CA VAL A 29 0.98 12.55 -4.95
C VAL A 29 -0.06 12.09 -5.96
N GLU A 30 0.12 12.40 -7.25
CA GLU A 30 -0.79 11.94 -8.32
C GLU A 30 -0.78 10.41 -8.48
N SER A 31 0.31 9.75 -8.12
CA SER A 31 0.44 8.29 -8.17
C SER A 31 -0.10 7.59 -6.92
N LEU A 32 -0.47 8.34 -5.87
CA LEU A 32 -1.05 7.81 -4.64
C LEU A 32 -2.57 7.72 -4.81
N VAL A 33 -3.09 6.49 -4.88
CA VAL A 33 -4.54 6.25 -4.87
C VAL A 33 -4.99 6.08 -3.41
N PRO A 34 -5.73 7.04 -2.82
CA PRO A 34 -6.29 6.92 -1.48
C PRO A 34 -7.36 5.84 -1.43
N GLY A 35 -7.39 5.05 -0.35
CA GLY A 35 -8.47 4.10 -0.07
C GLY A 35 -8.49 2.85 -0.95
N GLU A 36 -7.49 2.62 -1.79
CA GLU A 36 -7.41 1.41 -2.61
C GLU A 36 -6.96 0.21 -1.77
N ASP A 37 -7.74 -0.86 -1.83
CA ASP A 37 -7.43 -2.13 -1.20
C ASP A 37 -6.90 -3.13 -2.24
N CYS A 38 -5.59 -3.13 -2.49
CA CYS A 38 -5.00 -4.10 -3.42
C CYS A 38 -4.97 -5.54 -2.86
N THR A 39 -5.36 -5.79 -1.61
CA THR A 39 -5.48 -7.17 -1.09
C THR A 39 -6.65 -7.90 -1.74
N ALA A 40 -7.69 -7.15 -2.11
CA ALA A 40 -8.87 -7.66 -2.80
C ALA A 40 -8.64 -7.84 -4.32
N GLN A 41 -7.53 -7.31 -4.86
CA GLN A 41 -7.25 -7.39 -6.29
C GLN A 41 -6.84 -8.80 -6.70
N GLU A 42 -7.49 -9.31 -7.75
CA GLU A 42 -7.15 -10.64 -8.29
C GLU A 42 -5.70 -10.68 -8.77
N GLY A 43 -5.05 -11.81 -8.51
CA GLY A 43 -3.66 -11.98 -8.88
C GLY A 43 -2.66 -11.32 -7.95
N VAL A 44 -3.06 -10.59 -6.90
CA VAL A 44 -2.12 -10.05 -5.91
C VAL A 44 -1.75 -11.13 -4.89
N SER A 45 -0.46 -11.25 -4.56
CA SER A 45 0.05 -12.21 -3.57
C SER A 45 0.72 -11.56 -2.37
N ASP A 46 1.23 -10.34 -2.53
CA ASP A 46 1.91 -9.59 -1.48
C ASP A 46 1.68 -8.10 -1.69
N VAL A 47 1.30 -7.39 -0.63
CA VAL A 47 1.08 -5.94 -0.63
C VAL A 47 1.81 -5.29 0.51
N GLU A 48 2.16 -4.03 0.33
CA GLU A 48 2.74 -3.17 1.34
C GLU A 48 1.90 -1.89 1.41
N CYS A 49 1.70 -1.37 2.62
CA CYS A 49 1.22 0.00 2.75
C CYS A 49 2.44 0.92 2.69
N TRP A 50 2.41 1.89 1.78
CA TRP A 50 3.44 2.91 1.70
C TRP A 50 2.79 4.28 1.72
N ARG A 51 3.11 5.06 2.76
CA ARG A 51 2.57 6.41 2.96
C ARG A 51 1.05 6.47 2.82
N GLY A 52 0.32 5.48 3.33
CA GLY A 52 -1.16 5.47 3.28
C GLY A 52 -1.76 5.10 1.93
N SER A 53 -0.94 4.68 0.95
CA SER A 53 -1.41 4.03 -0.28
C SER A 53 -0.97 2.58 -0.33
N CYS A 54 -1.73 1.77 -1.05
CA CYS A 54 -1.44 0.36 -1.23
C CYS A 54 -0.47 0.15 -2.41
N LEU A 55 0.59 -0.62 -2.19
CA LEU A 55 1.56 -1.01 -3.21
C LEU A 55 1.58 -2.54 -3.35
N VAL A 56 1.40 -3.03 -4.58
CA VAL A 56 1.57 -4.46 -4.88
C VAL A 56 3.06 -4.78 -4.93
N ARG A 57 3.53 -5.61 -4.02
CA ARG A 57 4.93 -6.08 -3.97
C ARG A 57 5.13 -7.30 -4.86
N LYS A 58 4.14 -8.19 -4.90
CA LYS A 58 4.18 -9.41 -5.71
C LYS A 58 2.80 -9.77 -6.22
N CYS A 59 2.79 -10.30 -7.44
CA CYS A 59 1.64 -10.96 -8.02
C CYS A 59 1.75 -12.48 -7.85
N LYS A 60 0.63 -13.19 -8.00
CA LYS A 60 0.52 -14.65 -8.04
C LYS A 60 1.17 -15.15 -9.33
N LYS A 61 1.58 -16.42 -9.34
CA LYS A 61 2.17 -17.05 -10.53
C LYS A 61 1.21 -16.93 -11.72
N GLY A 62 1.70 -16.39 -12.85
CA GLY A 62 0.91 -16.13 -14.06
C GLY A 62 0.40 -14.70 -14.21
N TRP A 63 0.65 -13.84 -13.22
CA TRP A 63 0.32 -12.41 -13.24
C TRP A 63 1.61 -11.58 -13.27
N ASN A 64 1.57 -10.44 -13.97
CA ASN A 64 2.71 -9.52 -14.10
C ASN A 64 2.40 -8.18 -13.42
N LEU A 65 3.45 -7.49 -12.98
CA LEU A 65 3.44 -6.12 -12.47
C LEU A 65 3.54 -5.11 -13.63
#